data_AF-A0A815V4R1-F1
#
_entry.id   AF-A0A815V4R1-F1
#
_cell.length_a   1.000
_cell.length_b   1.000
_cell.length_c   1.000
_cell.angle_alpha   90.00
_cell.angle_beta   90.00
_cell.angle_gamma   90.00
#
_symmetry.space_group_name_H-M   'P 1'
#
loop_
_entity.id
_entity.type
_entity.pdbx_description
1 polymer ?
#
loop_
_entity_poly.entity_id
_entity_poly.type
_entity_poly.pdbx_seq_one_letter_code
_entity_poly.pdbx_strand_id
1 'polypeptide(L)'
;GSIIGMSLGDALGAHVEFRPRKFLLEHPVEDLEGGGTWGLEKGQFTDDTSMALCLAISLVNRHDFVLYDQLVRYKWWYKNGYMSSTGSCFDIGAATKQSICEFERHQKQFTTKYNISLDQIDFLSDSDLLKNFDVHCSEDGVAGNGALMRLAPVPLFFYKFPKYAVELSGLSGMITHGDRKAYDACRYYGALIVAALRNETKEQLLDNHFYSKHEEWFSNNLLCPEIMNIAEGSYKRKGGYDEGIRGKGYIVDALEAALWAFWSDGDSFEKGALAAVNLGDDTDTTAAIYGQLAGAYYGYEKLPQKWIKFVYAKKFMECLSKWIAYEGEKWQPKSSIMYNVLLLLPNNDSSMELSTSSKFNINTEQIKTQNMTFSSGSHASEASASPNKPSESEKELQQNRMTANKKPSTIIQTTASRKLPSSNSTTTNKNRNYAIDTRTMDSPQRSQRAQTNSQVLPKSNIPAQMSTKKPTYTSKKP
;
A
#
# COMPACT_ATOMS: atom_id res chain seq x y z
N GLY A 1 7.41 11.30 -1.47
CA GLY A 1 6.22 11.97 -0.94
C GLY A 1 5.27 10.94 -0.39
N SER A 2 4.56 10.20 -1.24
CA SER A 2 3.51 9.22 -0.88
C SER A 2 3.82 8.31 0.33
N ILE A 3 4.91 7.53 0.32
CA ILE A 3 5.27 6.63 1.44
C ILE A 3 5.51 7.38 2.76
N ILE A 4 6.21 8.52 2.71
CA ILE A 4 6.49 9.33 3.91
C ILE A 4 5.23 10.06 4.37
N GLY A 5 4.39 10.54 3.45
CA GLY A 5 3.11 11.18 3.75
C GLY A 5 2.15 10.23 4.44
N MET A 6 2.05 8.99 3.95
CA MET A 6 1.30 7.92 4.60
C MET A 6 1.79 7.66 6.03
N SER A 7 3.10 7.45 6.22
CA SER A 7 3.68 7.25 7.56
C SER A 7 3.49 8.45 8.50
N LEU A 8 3.49 9.66 7.97
CA LEU A 8 3.16 10.87 8.74
C LEU A 8 1.69 10.90 9.15
N GLY A 9 0.78 10.57 8.23
CA GLY A 9 -0.66 10.54 8.50
C GLY A 9 -1.00 9.49 9.55
N ASP A 10 -0.49 8.28 9.37
CA ASP A 10 -0.55 7.17 10.33
C ASP A 10 -0.07 7.62 11.72
N ALA A 11 1.18 8.05 11.84
CA ALA A 11 1.76 8.45 13.13
C ALA A 11 1.06 9.66 13.79
N LEU A 12 0.46 10.55 12.98
CA LEU A 12 -0.33 11.68 13.48
C LEU A 12 -1.68 11.21 14.03
N GLY A 13 -2.36 10.33 13.31
CA GLY A 13 -3.68 9.82 13.70
C GLY A 13 -3.62 8.82 14.84
N ALA A 14 -2.54 8.04 14.98
CA ALA A 14 -2.37 7.04 16.02
C ALA A 14 -2.41 7.64 17.45
N HIS A 15 -2.08 8.93 17.57
CA HIS A 15 -2.18 9.68 18.83
C HIS A 15 -3.60 9.71 19.40
N VAL A 16 -4.62 9.72 18.54
CA VAL A 16 -6.04 9.88 18.94
C VAL A 16 -6.94 8.80 18.35
N GLU A 17 -6.37 7.66 17.97
CA GLU A 17 -7.11 6.53 17.47
C GLU A 17 -8.23 6.11 18.44
N PHE A 18 -9.39 5.78 17.88
CA PHE A 18 -10.64 5.46 18.59
C PHE A 18 -11.26 6.61 19.39
N ARG A 19 -10.69 7.82 19.35
CA ARG A 19 -11.31 8.99 19.98
C ARG A 19 -12.46 9.50 19.11
N PRO A 20 -13.67 9.64 19.66
CA PRO A 20 -14.80 10.14 18.88
C PRO A 20 -14.59 11.61 18.53
N ARG A 21 -15.21 12.08 17.45
CA ARG A 21 -15.18 13.50 17.05
C ARG A 21 -15.47 14.47 18.20
N LYS A 22 -16.40 14.13 19.09
CA LYS A 22 -16.74 14.96 20.27
C LYS A 22 -15.50 15.27 21.13
N PHE A 23 -14.64 14.27 21.35
CA PHE A 23 -13.40 14.46 22.09
C PHE A 23 -12.46 15.42 21.36
N LEU A 24 -12.34 15.29 20.04
CA LEU A 24 -11.45 16.12 19.21
C LEU A 24 -11.94 17.55 18.97
N LEU A 25 -13.21 17.84 19.27
CA LEU A 25 -13.70 19.22 19.33
C LEU A 25 -13.18 19.95 20.59
N GLU A 26 -12.97 19.21 21.68
CA GLU A 26 -12.45 19.75 22.95
C GLU A 26 -10.91 19.67 23.02
N HIS A 27 -10.33 18.66 22.36
CA HIS A 27 -8.90 18.35 22.32
C HIS A 27 -8.43 18.12 20.88
N PRO A 28 -8.42 19.17 20.03
CA PRO A 28 -8.02 19.02 18.64
C PRO A 28 -6.55 18.62 18.54
N VAL A 29 -6.24 17.76 17.56
CA VAL A 29 -4.85 17.50 17.19
C VAL A 29 -4.33 18.69 16.39
N GLU A 30 -3.23 19.28 16.83
CA GLU A 30 -2.59 20.44 16.20
C GLU A 30 -1.16 20.14 15.70
N ASP A 31 -0.52 19.11 16.23
CA ASP A 31 0.85 18.72 15.88
C ASP A 31 1.04 17.20 16.03
N LEU A 32 2.19 16.71 15.57
CA LEU A 32 2.59 15.32 15.76
C LEU A 32 3.02 15.13 17.22
N GLU A 33 2.31 14.33 18.02
CA GLU A 33 2.58 14.21 19.47
C GLU A 33 3.13 12.85 19.91
N GLY A 34 2.70 11.75 19.28
CA GLY A 34 2.91 10.39 19.81
C GLY A 34 1.97 10.08 20.98
N GLY A 35 2.07 8.93 21.63
CA GLY A 35 1.18 8.51 22.71
C GLY A 35 0.00 7.68 22.18
N GLY A 36 -1.22 8.09 22.49
CA GLY A 36 -2.44 7.39 22.05
C GLY A 36 -2.67 6.03 22.70
N THR A 37 -3.52 5.22 22.07
CA THR A 37 -3.95 3.89 22.56
C THR A 37 -2.78 2.98 22.90
N TRP A 38 -1.71 3.08 22.12
CA TRP A 38 -0.55 2.19 22.19
C TRP A 38 0.67 2.82 22.91
N GLY A 39 0.58 4.08 23.33
CA GLY A 39 1.69 4.76 24.02
C GLY A 39 2.92 4.95 23.13
N LEU A 40 2.72 5.23 21.83
CA LEU A 40 3.77 5.32 20.83
C LEU A 40 4.73 6.48 21.09
N GLU A 41 5.98 6.34 20.67
CA GLU A 41 6.86 7.50 20.56
C GLU A 41 6.44 8.40 19.39
N LYS A 42 6.80 9.68 19.46
CA LYS A 42 6.51 10.65 18.42
C LYS A 42 7.09 10.20 17.07
N GLY A 43 6.21 9.96 16.09
CA GLY A 43 6.58 9.55 14.72
C GLY A 43 6.69 8.03 14.51
N GLN A 44 6.40 7.21 15.53
CA GLN A 44 6.12 5.78 15.33
C GLN A 44 4.73 5.62 14.68
N PHE A 45 4.64 4.61 13.81
CA PHE A 45 3.48 4.31 12.96
C PHE A 45 2.85 2.94 13.34
N THR A 46 1.63 2.66 12.91
CA THR A 46 0.81 1.48 13.23
C THR A 46 0.89 0.41 12.14
N ASP A 47 -0.18 -0.37 11.94
CA ASP A 47 -0.24 -1.42 10.94
C ASP A 47 -0.33 -0.89 9.50
N ASP A 48 -0.89 0.29 9.27
CA ASP A 48 -0.97 0.92 7.94
C ASP A 48 0.40 0.96 7.26
N THR A 49 1.37 1.61 7.93
CA THR A 49 2.71 1.75 7.41
C THR A 49 3.45 0.42 7.46
N SER A 50 3.28 -0.40 8.51
CA SER A 50 3.94 -1.70 8.60
C SER A 50 3.58 -2.61 7.42
N MET A 51 2.30 -2.68 7.07
CA MET A 51 1.81 -3.46 5.94
C MET A 51 2.23 -2.86 4.60
N ALA A 52 2.22 -1.52 4.46
CA ALA A 52 2.71 -0.88 3.25
C ALA A 52 4.22 -1.13 3.02
N LEU A 53 5.04 -1.13 4.08
CA LEU A 53 6.45 -1.49 3.98
C LEU A 53 6.65 -2.95 3.60
N CYS A 54 5.82 -3.86 4.14
CA CYS A 54 5.80 -5.25 3.69
C CYS A 54 5.51 -5.36 2.18
N LEU A 55 4.48 -4.68 1.70
CA LEU A 55 4.08 -4.67 0.29
C LEU A 55 5.19 -4.08 -0.61
N ALA A 56 5.79 -2.97 -0.20
CA ALA A 56 6.90 -2.33 -0.90
C ALA A 56 8.11 -3.25 -1.05
N ILE A 57 8.52 -3.95 0.01
CA ILE A 57 9.66 -4.88 -0.07
C ILE A 57 9.29 -6.10 -0.93
N SER A 58 8.02 -6.53 -0.95
CA SER A 58 7.58 -7.59 -1.88
C SER A 58 7.85 -7.20 -3.32
N LEU A 59 7.34 -6.04 -3.72
CA LEU A 59 7.50 -5.52 -5.08
C LEU A 59 8.97 -5.39 -5.47
N VAL A 60 9.80 -4.81 -4.60
CA VAL A 60 11.23 -4.61 -4.87
C VAL A 60 11.98 -5.94 -4.96
N ASN A 61 11.80 -6.86 -4.01
CA ASN A 61 12.55 -8.12 -4.01
C ASN A 61 12.10 -9.09 -5.11
N ARG A 62 10.83 -9.03 -5.49
CA ARG A 62 10.27 -9.91 -6.53
C ARG A 62 10.44 -9.31 -7.94
N HIS A 63 10.80 -8.03 -8.04
CA HIS A 63 10.83 -7.27 -9.29
C HIS A 63 9.51 -7.35 -10.07
N ASP A 64 8.41 -7.60 -9.35
CA ASP A 64 7.09 -7.91 -9.88
C ASP A 64 6.06 -7.95 -8.76
N PHE A 65 4.79 -8.08 -9.12
CA PHE A 65 3.73 -8.30 -8.13
C PHE A 65 3.44 -9.79 -7.92
N VAL A 66 3.72 -10.28 -6.71
CA VAL A 66 3.51 -11.68 -6.33
C VAL A 66 2.64 -11.72 -5.07
N LEU A 67 1.34 -11.98 -5.25
CA LEU A 67 0.34 -12.01 -4.17
C LEU A 67 0.73 -12.94 -3.01
N TYR A 68 1.35 -14.08 -3.32
CA TYR A 68 1.87 -15.00 -2.32
C TYR A 68 2.93 -14.34 -1.42
N ASP A 69 3.91 -13.64 -2.02
CA ASP A 69 5.00 -12.99 -1.28
C ASP A 69 4.48 -11.79 -0.45
N GLN A 70 3.43 -11.11 -0.93
CA GLN A 70 2.72 -10.11 -0.13
C GLN A 70 2.16 -10.74 1.16
N LEU A 71 1.43 -11.86 1.07
CA LEU A 71 0.88 -12.56 2.25
C LEU A 71 1.96 -13.14 3.17
N VAL A 72 3.05 -13.67 2.60
CA VAL A 72 4.22 -14.11 3.39
C VAL A 72 4.75 -12.99 4.27
N ARG A 73 4.89 -11.78 3.73
CA ARG A 73 5.42 -10.64 4.50
C ARG A 73 4.46 -10.14 5.54
N TYR A 74 3.16 -10.12 5.24
CA TYR A 74 2.15 -9.82 6.25
C TYR A 74 2.17 -10.85 7.38
N LYS A 75 2.37 -12.13 7.05
CA LYS A 75 2.60 -13.17 8.05
C LYS A 75 3.86 -12.91 8.87
N TRP A 76 4.98 -12.53 8.26
CA TRP A 76 6.21 -12.19 8.99
C TRP A 76 6.02 -11.00 9.93
N TRP A 77 5.27 -9.98 9.50
CA TRP A 77 4.90 -8.87 10.37
C TRP A 77 4.07 -9.39 11.54
N TYR A 78 2.97 -10.08 11.28
CA TYR A 78 2.06 -10.62 12.30
C TYR A 78 2.78 -11.50 13.34
N LYS A 79 3.68 -12.39 12.90
CA LYS A 79 4.35 -13.35 13.80
C LYS A 79 5.56 -12.76 14.52
N ASN A 80 6.33 -11.91 13.86
CA ASN A 80 7.68 -11.56 14.29
C ASN A 80 7.92 -10.05 14.40
N GLY A 81 6.91 -9.20 14.17
CA GLY A 81 7.09 -7.75 14.16
C GLY A 81 7.91 -7.23 12.97
N TYR A 82 8.05 -8.00 11.90
CA TYR A 82 8.76 -7.57 10.69
C TYR A 82 8.17 -6.25 10.15
N MET A 83 9.01 -5.24 9.94
CA MET A 83 8.61 -3.88 9.53
C MET A 83 7.72 -3.11 10.54
N SER A 84 7.69 -3.53 11.80
CA SER A 84 7.03 -2.78 12.88
C SER A 84 7.87 -1.60 13.38
N SER A 85 7.20 -0.52 13.80
CA SER A 85 7.83 0.61 14.49
C SER A 85 8.20 0.32 15.95
N THR A 86 7.60 -0.70 16.56
CA THR A 86 7.79 -1.07 17.98
C THR A 86 8.54 -2.40 18.17
N GLY A 87 8.85 -3.10 17.07
CA GLY A 87 9.51 -4.41 17.10
C GLY A 87 8.58 -5.61 17.30
N SER A 88 7.27 -5.39 17.49
CA SER A 88 6.23 -6.42 17.54
C SER A 88 5.03 -6.05 16.67
N CYS A 89 4.22 -7.01 16.23
CA CYS A 89 2.92 -6.70 15.63
C CYS A 89 1.96 -6.20 16.72
N PHE A 90 1.33 -5.07 16.45
CA PHE A 90 0.23 -4.48 17.20
C PHE A 90 -0.76 -3.88 16.19
N ASP A 91 -1.93 -3.47 16.69
CA ASP A 91 -3.00 -2.83 15.89
C ASP A 91 -3.61 -3.62 14.74
N ILE A 92 -3.22 -4.88 14.56
CA ILE A 92 -3.72 -5.68 13.44
C ILE A 92 -5.25 -5.82 13.43
N GLY A 93 -5.86 -5.30 12.37
CA GLY A 93 -7.29 -5.46 12.11
C GLY A 93 -7.75 -6.93 12.03
N ALA A 94 -8.97 -7.21 12.48
CA ALA A 94 -9.52 -8.56 12.57
C ALA A 94 -9.55 -9.29 11.21
N ALA A 95 -9.96 -8.59 10.15
CA ALA A 95 -9.99 -9.12 8.78
C ALA A 95 -8.59 -9.54 8.30
N THR A 96 -7.60 -8.65 8.41
CA THR A 96 -6.21 -8.94 8.07
C THR A 96 -5.68 -10.16 8.83
N LYS A 97 -5.92 -10.22 10.14
CA LYS A 97 -5.49 -11.35 10.98
C LYS A 97 -6.13 -12.66 10.54
N GLN A 98 -7.43 -12.65 10.24
CA GLN A 98 -8.14 -13.84 9.74
C GLN A 98 -7.56 -14.31 8.41
N SER A 99 -7.29 -13.41 7.47
CA SER A 99 -6.69 -13.77 6.19
C SER A 99 -5.29 -14.32 6.30
N ILE A 100 -4.46 -13.82 7.22
CA ILE A 100 -3.13 -14.40 7.46
C ILE A 100 -3.25 -15.81 8.06
N CYS A 101 -4.18 -16.04 8.99
CA CYS A 101 -4.44 -17.38 9.53
C CYS A 101 -4.91 -18.35 8.45
N GLU A 102 -5.77 -17.89 7.54
CA GLU A 102 -6.25 -18.70 6.43
C GLU A 102 -5.14 -19.00 5.41
N PHE A 103 -4.30 -18.02 5.11
CA PHE A 103 -3.09 -18.21 4.32
C PHE A 103 -2.17 -19.28 4.91
N GLU A 104 -1.93 -19.27 6.23
CA GLU A 104 -1.16 -20.32 6.92
C GLU A 104 -1.81 -21.71 6.79
N ARG A 105 -3.15 -21.77 6.80
CA ARG A 105 -3.89 -23.02 6.56
C ARG A 105 -3.64 -23.52 5.13
N HIS A 106 -3.72 -22.63 4.14
CA HIS A 106 -3.42 -22.94 2.74
C HIS A 106 -1.98 -23.42 2.56
N GLN A 107 -0.99 -22.77 3.20
CA GLN A 107 0.41 -23.20 3.20
C GLN A 107 0.59 -24.63 3.74
N LYS A 108 -0.06 -24.99 4.84
CA LYS A 108 0.01 -26.35 5.41
C LYS A 108 -0.58 -27.42 4.49
N GLN A 109 -1.67 -27.11 3.82
CA GLN A 109 -2.27 -28.02 2.84
C GLN A 109 -1.40 -28.16 1.60
N PHE A 110 -0.87 -27.04 1.11
CA PHE A 110 -0.01 -27.00 -0.08
C PHE A 110 1.30 -27.77 0.13
N THR A 111 1.96 -27.58 1.29
CA THR A 111 3.17 -28.33 1.65
C THR A 111 2.95 -29.83 1.68
N THR A 112 1.82 -30.28 2.23
CA THR A 112 1.43 -31.70 2.22
C THR A 112 1.20 -32.22 0.80
N LYS A 113 0.47 -31.47 -0.03
CA LYS A 113 0.10 -31.87 -1.39
C LYS A 113 1.31 -31.96 -2.34
N TYR A 114 2.26 -31.04 -2.21
CA TYR A 114 3.41 -30.93 -3.11
C TYR A 114 4.73 -31.42 -2.48
N ASN A 115 4.68 -32.02 -1.28
CA ASN A 115 5.84 -32.51 -0.54
C ASN A 115 6.94 -31.43 -0.37
N ILE A 116 6.52 -30.22 0.01
CA ILE A 116 7.41 -29.08 0.27
C ILE A 116 7.62 -28.97 1.78
N SER A 117 8.85 -28.73 2.22
CA SER A 117 9.14 -28.56 3.65
C SER A 117 8.59 -27.24 4.20
N LEU A 118 8.12 -27.25 5.46
CA LEU A 118 7.49 -26.08 6.09
C LEU A 118 8.44 -24.89 6.26
N ASP A 119 9.74 -25.12 6.40
CA ASP A 119 10.76 -24.06 6.47
C ASP A 119 11.04 -23.40 5.11
N GLN A 120 10.65 -24.04 4.01
CA GLN A 120 10.86 -23.55 2.64
C GLN A 120 9.63 -22.81 2.09
N ILE A 121 8.44 -23.02 2.67
CA ILE A 121 7.18 -22.56 2.07
C ILE A 121 7.15 -21.04 1.88
N ASP A 122 7.70 -20.26 2.81
CA ASP A 122 7.74 -18.80 2.72
C ASP A 122 8.67 -18.27 1.64
N PHE A 123 9.64 -19.09 1.23
CA PHE A 123 10.65 -18.72 0.23
C PHE A 123 10.33 -19.29 -1.15
N LEU A 124 9.14 -19.87 -1.34
CA LEU A 124 8.72 -20.46 -2.60
C LEU A 124 8.71 -19.39 -3.71
N SER A 125 9.51 -19.62 -4.75
CA SER A 125 9.66 -18.70 -5.88
C SER A 125 9.30 -19.30 -7.23
N ASP A 126 9.03 -20.60 -7.28
CA ASP A 126 8.66 -21.33 -8.49
C ASP A 126 7.29 -20.87 -8.98
N SER A 127 7.25 -20.26 -10.16
CA SER A 127 6.03 -19.68 -10.71
C SER A 127 4.98 -20.73 -11.09
N ASP A 128 5.39 -21.94 -11.47
CA ASP A 128 4.44 -22.98 -11.86
C ASP A 128 3.79 -23.63 -10.64
N LEU A 129 4.54 -23.78 -9.55
CA LEU A 129 3.96 -24.16 -8.26
C LEU A 129 3.03 -23.08 -7.72
N LEU A 130 3.47 -21.81 -7.71
CA LEU A 130 2.67 -20.71 -7.16
C LEU A 130 1.35 -20.48 -7.88
N LYS A 131 1.23 -20.79 -9.18
CA LYS A 131 -0.05 -20.77 -9.90
C LYS A 131 -1.11 -21.70 -9.30
N ASN A 132 -0.69 -22.74 -8.58
CA ASN A 132 -1.58 -23.69 -7.93
C ASN A 132 -1.88 -23.34 -6.47
N PHE A 133 -1.27 -22.27 -5.94
CA PHE A 133 -1.51 -21.83 -4.58
C PHE A 133 -2.74 -20.91 -4.54
N ASP A 134 -3.68 -21.22 -3.66
CA ASP A 134 -4.85 -20.38 -3.45
C ASP A 134 -4.52 -19.18 -2.54
N VAL A 135 -4.43 -18.01 -3.14
CA VAL A 135 -4.17 -16.74 -2.44
C VAL A 135 -5.44 -16.04 -1.95
N HIS A 136 -6.63 -16.57 -2.23
CA HIS A 136 -7.90 -16.01 -1.77
C HIS A 136 -8.14 -16.39 -0.31
N CYS A 137 -7.63 -15.54 0.59
CA CYS A 137 -7.66 -15.78 2.03
C CYS A 137 -8.70 -14.93 2.76
N SER A 138 -9.59 -14.25 2.05
CA SER A 138 -10.67 -13.46 2.63
C SER A 138 -12.01 -13.90 2.08
N GLU A 139 -13.01 -13.89 2.95
CA GLU A 139 -14.40 -14.09 2.58
C GLU A 139 -14.96 -12.86 1.84
N ASP A 140 -16.01 -13.09 1.05
CA ASP A 140 -16.85 -12.03 0.49
C ASP A 140 -17.50 -11.20 1.61
N GLY A 141 -17.78 -9.91 1.35
CA GLY A 141 -18.42 -9.03 2.35
C GLY A 141 -17.44 -8.35 3.32
N VAL A 142 -16.16 -8.74 3.32
CA VAL A 142 -15.12 -8.13 4.17
C VAL A 142 -14.67 -6.79 3.58
N ALA A 143 -15.35 -5.71 3.96
CA ALA A 143 -15.17 -4.35 3.42
C ALA A 143 -14.47 -3.37 4.39
N GLY A 144 -13.54 -3.87 5.20
CA GLY A 144 -12.67 -3.04 6.05
C GLY A 144 -11.68 -2.19 5.24
N ASN A 145 -11.24 -1.06 5.80
CA ASN A 145 -10.28 -0.14 5.17
C ASN A 145 -8.83 -0.65 5.11
N GLY A 146 -8.52 -1.78 5.77
CA GLY A 146 -7.16 -2.32 5.89
C GLY A 146 -6.46 -2.65 4.56
N ALA A 147 -7.23 -2.81 3.46
CA ALA A 147 -6.69 -2.91 2.11
C ALA A 147 -6.16 -1.57 1.58
N LEU A 148 -6.91 -0.49 1.82
CA LEU A 148 -6.66 0.83 1.26
C LEU A 148 -5.54 1.58 2.01
N MET A 149 -5.45 1.36 3.31
CA MET A 149 -4.50 2.04 4.21
C MET A 149 -3.02 1.84 3.84
N ARG A 150 -2.72 0.77 3.09
CA ARG A 150 -1.37 0.32 2.76
C ARG A 150 -1.03 0.37 1.27
N LEU A 151 -1.90 0.97 0.44
CA LEU A 151 -1.94 0.71 -1.00
C LEU A 151 -0.75 1.27 -1.79
N ALA A 152 -0.26 2.45 -1.41
CA ALA A 152 0.67 3.28 -2.17
C ALA A 152 1.81 2.55 -2.90
N PRO A 153 2.50 1.54 -2.34
CA PRO A 153 3.59 0.87 -3.05
C PRO A 153 3.21 0.32 -4.43
N VAL A 154 1.99 -0.17 -4.62
CA VAL A 154 1.54 -0.76 -5.89
C VAL A 154 1.44 0.28 -7.01
N PRO A 155 0.63 1.36 -6.90
CA PRO A 155 0.58 2.37 -7.94
C PRO A 155 1.90 3.10 -8.15
N LEU A 156 2.73 3.25 -7.10
CA LEU A 156 4.08 3.81 -7.23
C LEU A 156 5.01 2.92 -8.07
N PHE A 157 4.93 1.60 -7.93
CA PHE A 157 5.77 0.66 -8.69
C PHE A 157 5.32 0.56 -10.15
N PHE A 158 4.01 0.51 -10.41
CA PHE A 158 3.46 0.28 -11.76
C PHE A 158 3.05 1.55 -12.52
N TYR A 159 3.39 2.74 -12.03
CA TYR A 159 2.89 4.03 -12.54
C TYR A 159 3.05 4.27 -14.06
N LYS A 160 4.06 3.65 -14.70
CA LYS A 160 4.24 3.71 -16.16
C LYS A 160 3.12 3.04 -16.95
N PHE A 161 2.43 2.09 -16.34
CA PHE A 161 1.40 1.27 -16.96
C PHE A 161 0.10 1.36 -16.15
N PRO A 162 -0.66 2.45 -16.29
CA PRO A 162 -1.82 2.75 -15.43
C PRO A 162 -2.82 1.60 -15.32
N LYS A 163 -3.11 0.90 -16.43
CA LYS A 163 -3.99 -0.28 -16.42
C LYS A 163 -3.55 -1.36 -15.44
N TYR A 164 -2.25 -1.64 -15.37
CA TYR A 164 -1.69 -2.62 -14.41
C TYR A 164 -1.68 -2.04 -13.00
N ALA A 165 -1.27 -0.78 -12.83
CA ALA A 165 -1.26 -0.13 -11.53
C ALA A 165 -2.64 -0.15 -10.86
N VAL A 166 -3.69 0.17 -11.61
CA VAL A 166 -5.09 0.16 -11.15
C VAL A 166 -5.52 -1.26 -10.79
N GLU A 167 -5.36 -2.23 -11.69
CA GLU A 167 -5.85 -3.58 -11.46
C GLU A 167 -5.12 -4.30 -10.31
N LEU A 168 -3.79 -4.17 -10.27
CA LEU A 168 -2.99 -4.75 -9.20
C LEU A 168 -3.26 -4.09 -7.85
N SER A 169 -3.69 -2.83 -7.84
CA SER A 169 -4.16 -2.15 -6.62
C SER A 169 -5.39 -2.86 -6.05
N GLY A 170 -6.36 -3.19 -6.91
CA GLY A 170 -7.53 -4.00 -6.51
C GLY A 170 -7.15 -5.37 -5.98
N LEU A 171 -6.32 -6.11 -6.73
CA LEU A 171 -5.90 -7.47 -6.34
C LEU A 171 -5.12 -7.49 -5.02
N SER A 172 -4.30 -6.48 -4.74
CA SER A 172 -3.57 -6.35 -3.47
C SER A 172 -4.48 -6.22 -2.25
N GLY A 173 -5.64 -5.57 -2.41
CA GLY A 173 -6.65 -5.47 -1.37
C GLY A 173 -7.39 -6.80 -1.16
N MET A 174 -7.85 -7.39 -2.27
CA MET A 174 -8.78 -8.53 -2.30
C MET A 174 -8.29 -9.76 -1.55
N ILE A 175 -6.98 -10.01 -1.51
CA ILE A 175 -6.40 -11.18 -0.81
C ILE A 175 -6.53 -11.12 0.72
N THR A 176 -6.95 -9.98 1.28
CA THR A 176 -7.24 -9.80 2.73
C THR A 176 -8.61 -9.21 3.03
N HIS A 177 -9.27 -8.65 2.01
CA HIS A 177 -10.54 -7.93 2.11
C HIS A 177 -11.34 -8.25 0.85
N GLY A 178 -12.08 -9.36 0.89
CA GLY A 178 -12.72 -10.00 -0.27
C GLY A 178 -13.95 -9.27 -0.81
N ASP A 179 -14.38 -8.16 -0.21
CA ASP A 179 -15.51 -7.38 -0.73
C ASP A 179 -15.15 -6.61 -2.01
N ARG A 180 -16.09 -6.56 -2.96
CA ARG A 180 -15.97 -5.77 -4.19
C ARG A 180 -15.69 -4.29 -3.93
N LYS A 181 -16.21 -3.72 -2.86
CA LYS A 181 -15.96 -2.32 -2.45
C LYS A 181 -14.49 -2.12 -2.11
N ALA A 182 -13.85 -3.10 -1.46
CA ALA A 182 -12.42 -3.01 -1.17
C ALA A 182 -11.57 -3.09 -2.44
N TYR A 183 -11.94 -3.99 -3.35
CA TYR A 183 -11.33 -4.12 -4.67
C TYR A 183 -11.42 -2.80 -5.47
N ASP A 184 -12.62 -2.25 -5.62
CA ASP A 184 -12.86 -1.05 -6.43
C ASP A 184 -12.35 0.23 -5.76
N ALA A 185 -12.40 0.33 -4.43
CA ALA A 185 -11.79 1.44 -3.69
C ALA A 185 -10.27 1.50 -3.96
N CYS A 186 -9.59 0.35 -3.89
CA CYS A 186 -8.15 0.30 -4.18
C CYS A 186 -7.86 0.61 -5.65
N ARG A 187 -8.69 0.15 -6.60
CA ARG A 187 -8.54 0.50 -8.04
C ARG A 187 -8.66 2.00 -8.26
N TYR A 188 -9.74 2.61 -7.78
CA TYR A 188 -9.98 4.04 -7.93
C TYR A 188 -8.87 4.87 -7.26
N TYR A 189 -8.51 4.51 -6.02
CA TYR A 189 -7.46 5.22 -5.30
C TYR A 189 -6.07 5.06 -5.92
N GLY A 190 -5.76 3.86 -6.42
CA GLY A 190 -4.55 3.60 -7.21
C GLY A 190 -4.49 4.46 -8.47
N ALA A 191 -5.61 4.64 -9.18
CA ALA A 191 -5.69 5.52 -10.34
C ALA A 191 -5.37 6.98 -9.99
N LEU A 192 -5.89 7.50 -8.87
CA LEU A 192 -5.60 8.85 -8.40
C LEU A 192 -4.11 9.05 -8.08
N ILE A 193 -3.47 8.07 -7.44
CA ILE A 193 -2.02 8.13 -7.16
C ILE A 193 -1.21 8.12 -8.47
N VAL A 194 -1.58 7.27 -9.43
CA VAL A 194 -0.93 7.22 -10.76
C VAL A 194 -1.08 8.55 -11.50
N ALA A 195 -2.28 9.12 -11.53
CA ALA A 195 -2.54 10.41 -12.16
C ALA A 195 -1.71 11.54 -11.50
N ALA A 196 -1.59 11.54 -10.16
CA ALA A 196 -0.75 12.50 -9.45
C ALA A 196 0.74 12.37 -9.84
N LEU A 197 1.27 11.16 -9.95
CA LEU A 197 2.65 10.92 -10.43
C LEU A 197 2.86 11.32 -11.90
N ARG A 198 1.78 11.34 -12.68
CA ARG A 198 1.77 11.77 -14.09
C ARG A 198 1.53 13.27 -14.24
N ASN A 199 1.62 14.02 -13.13
CA ASN A 199 1.50 15.48 -13.05
C ASN A 199 0.12 16.03 -13.40
N GLU A 200 -0.95 15.26 -13.20
CA GLU A 200 -2.31 15.81 -13.26
C GLU A 200 -2.54 16.81 -12.12
N THR A 201 -3.27 17.89 -12.42
CA THR A 201 -3.61 18.92 -11.43
C THR A 201 -4.65 18.40 -10.43
N LYS A 202 -4.76 19.07 -9.29
CA LYS A 202 -5.75 18.69 -8.26
C LYS A 202 -7.18 18.77 -8.78
N GLU A 203 -7.47 19.72 -9.66
CA GLU A 203 -8.76 19.84 -10.33
C GLU A 203 -9.06 18.64 -11.24
N GLN A 204 -8.04 18.11 -11.92
CA GLN A 204 -8.17 16.91 -12.75
C GLN A 204 -8.39 15.66 -11.89
N LEU A 205 -7.59 15.49 -10.83
CA LEU A 205 -7.72 14.38 -9.87
C LEU A 205 -9.11 14.34 -9.22
N LEU A 206 -9.67 15.51 -8.92
CA LEU A 206 -10.95 15.65 -8.24
C LEU A 206 -12.11 15.94 -9.21
N ASP A 207 -11.95 15.73 -10.52
CA ASP A 207 -13.03 15.89 -11.48
C ASP A 207 -14.08 14.80 -11.29
N ASN A 208 -15.37 15.14 -11.32
CA ASN A 208 -16.46 14.17 -11.18
C ASN A 208 -16.50 13.14 -12.32
N HIS A 209 -15.80 13.41 -13.42
CA HIS A 209 -15.63 12.54 -14.57
C HIS A 209 -14.23 11.92 -14.62
N PHE A 210 -13.46 11.94 -13.53
CA PHE A 210 -12.11 11.36 -13.50
C PHE A 210 -12.13 9.89 -13.97
N TYR A 211 -13.10 9.10 -13.48
CA TYR A 211 -13.24 7.69 -13.89
C TYR A 211 -13.47 7.56 -15.39
N SER A 212 -14.44 8.28 -15.97
CA SER A 212 -14.78 8.15 -17.40
C SER A 212 -13.68 8.69 -18.32
N LYS A 213 -12.93 9.72 -17.89
CA LYS A 213 -11.74 10.22 -18.59
C LYS A 213 -10.58 9.21 -18.60
N HIS A 214 -10.58 8.26 -17.67
CA HIS A 214 -9.53 7.25 -17.50
C HIS A 214 -10.07 5.81 -17.58
N GLU A 215 -11.21 5.58 -18.23
CA GLU A 215 -11.93 4.30 -18.24
C GLU A 215 -11.06 3.13 -18.73
N GLU A 216 -10.16 3.41 -19.68
CA GLU A 216 -9.19 2.45 -20.20
C GLU A 216 -8.21 1.91 -19.15
N TRP A 217 -7.92 2.67 -18.08
CA TRP A 217 -7.10 2.20 -16.96
C TRP A 217 -7.85 1.18 -16.11
N PHE A 218 -9.18 1.26 -16.10
CA PHE A 218 -10.05 0.34 -15.38
C PHE A 218 -10.43 -0.89 -16.22
N SER A 219 -9.78 -1.13 -17.36
CA SER A 219 -10.13 -2.22 -18.28
C SER A 219 -11.61 -2.21 -18.70
N ASN A 220 -12.26 -1.03 -18.70
CA ASN A 220 -13.70 -0.85 -18.90
C ASN A 220 -14.59 -1.62 -17.89
N ASN A 221 -14.04 -2.00 -16.73
CA ASN A 221 -14.77 -2.64 -15.64
C ASN A 221 -15.29 -1.57 -14.66
N LEU A 222 -16.61 -1.43 -14.60
CA LEU A 222 -17.30 -0.49 -13.72
C LEU A 222 -16.90 -0.64 -12.25
N LEU A 223 -16.80 0.50 -11.56
CA LEU A 223 -16.73 0.56 -10.10
C LEU A 223 -18.10 0.21 -9.51
N CYS A 224 -18.12 -0.43 -8.34
CA CYS A 224 -19.37 -0.65 -7.63
C CYS A 224 -20.03 0.70 -7.24
N PRO A 225 -21.36 0.74 -7.04
CA PRO A 225 -22.11 1.99 -6.91
C PRO A 225 -21.59 2.94 -5.82
N GLU A 226 -21.15 2.40 -4.68
CA GLU A 226 -20.65 3.22 -3.57
C GLU A 226 -19.33 3.92 -3.91
N ILE A 227 -18.43 3.24 -4.61
CA ILE A 227 -17.15 3.83 -5.02
C ILE A 227 -17.36 4.77 -6.21
N MET A 228 -18.30 4.47 -7.11
CA MET A 228 -18.67 5.39 -8.19
C MET A 228 -19.24 6.70 -7.62
N ASN A 229 -20.12 6.63 -6.61
CA ASN A 229 -20.65 7.82 -5.95
C ASN A 229 -19.54 8.70 -5.33
N ILE A 230 -18.50 8.08 -4.77
CA ILE A 230 -17.30 8.81 -4.32
C ILE A 230 -16.56 9.43 -5.50
N ALA A 231 -16.34 8.66 -6.58
CA ALA A 231 -15.65 9.14 -7.79
C ALA A 231 -16.37 10.34 -8.44
N GLU A 232 -17.70 10.40 -8.33
CA GLU A 232 -18.56 11.50 -8.78
C GLU A 232 -18.62 12.68 -7.79
N GLY A 233 -17.87 12.61 -6.69
CA GLY A 233 -17.61 13.75 -5.81
C GLY A 233 -18.46 13.81 -4.54
N SER A 234 -19.01 12.70 -4.04
CA SER A 234 -19.79 12.69 -2.79
C SER A 234 -19.05 13.26 -1.57
N TYR A 235 -17.71 13.25 -1.60
CA TYR A 235 -16.84 13.82 -0.57
C TYR A 235 -16.75 15.36 -0.57
N LYS A 236 -17.28 16.07 -1.58
CA LYS A 236 -17.16 17.54 -1.71
C LYS A 236 -18.15 18.30 -0.82
N ARG A 237 -18.09 18.03 0.49
CA ARG A 237 -18.98 18.55 1.52
C ARG A 237 -18.26 19.59 2.37
N LYS A 238 -18.64 20.87 2.24
CA LYS A 238 -17.96 21.98 2.94
C LYS A 238 -18.04 21.84 4.46
N GLY A 239 -19.15 21.30 4.96
CA GLY A 239 -19.36 21.05 6.40
C GLY A 239 -18.62 19.82 6.94
N GLY A 240 -17.97 19.02 6.07
CA GLY A 240 -17.21 17.84 6.47
C GLY A 240 -18.02 16.90 7.36
N TYR A 241 -17.59 16.75 8.61
CA TYR A 241 -18.29 15.93 9.61
C TYR A 241 -19.77 16.30 9.77
N ASP A 242 -20.13 17.59 9.78
CA ASP A 242 -21.52 18.01 10.00
C ASP A 242 -22.43 17.67 8.81
N GLU A 243 -21.84 17.47 7.63
CA GLU A 243 -22.53 17.06 6.40
C GLU A 243 -22.39 15.56 6.12
N GLY A 244 -21.88 14.77 7.06
CA GLY A 244 -21.90 13.31 7.01
C GLY A 244 -20.58 12.62 6.65
N ILE A 245 -19.46 13.34 6.49
CA ILE A 245 -18.14 12.72 6.28
C ILE A 245 -17.69 12.00 7.57
N ARG A 246 -17.28 10.73 7.48
CA ARG A 246 -16.88 9.91 8.63
C ARG A 246 -15.60 9.14 8.30
N GLY A 247 -14.55 9.28 9.11
CA GLY A 247 -13.34 8.44 9.01
C GLY A 247 -13.51 7.20 9.87
N LYS A 248 -13.99 6.09 9.30
CA LYS A 248 -14.29 4.84 10.03
C LYS A 248 -13.61 3.65 9.38
N GLY A 249 -13.64 2.51 10.09
CA GLY A 249 -13.14 1.22 9.61
C GLY A 249 -13.77 0.66 8.33
N TYR A 250 -14.88 1.24 7.86
CA TYR A 250 -15.52 0.86 6.59
C TYR A 250 -14.85 1.55 5.41
N ILE A 251 -14.45 0.78 4.40
CA ILE A 251 -13.59 1.29 3.31
C ILE A 251 -14.18 2.44 2.51
N VAL A 252 -15.51 2.47 2.35
CA VAL A 252 -16.22 3.56 1.64
C VAL A 252 -16.11 4.86 2.45
N ASP A 253 -16.39 4.79 3.76
CA ASP A 253 -16.30 5.92 4.67
C ASP A 253 -14.87 6.47 4.73
N ALA A 254 -13.88 5.58 4.89
CA ALA A 254 -12.46 5.95 4.93
C ALA A 254 -11.98 6.63 3.64
N LEU A 255 -12.35 6.10 2.48
CA LEU A 255 -12.02 6.70 1.18
C LEU A 255 -12.69 8.07 1.00
N GLU A 256 -13.99 8.19 1.31
CA GLU A 256 -14.73 9.45 1.22
C GLU A 256 -14.10 10.52 2.13
N ALA A 257 -13.73 10.15 3.37
CA ALA A 257 -13.10 11.02 4.33
C ALA A 257 -11.69 11.48 3.92
N ALA A 258 -10.85 10.58 3.41
CA ALA A 258 -9.53 10.93 2.93
C ALA A 258 -9.57 11.87 1.71
N LEU A 259 -10.52 11.66 0.79
CA LEU A 259 -10.72 12.54 -0.37
C LEU A 259 -11.34 13.88 0.01
N TRP A 260 -12.23 13.92 1.01
CA TRP A 260 -12.70 15.17 1.59
C TRP A 260 -11.54 15.98 2.18
N ALA A 261 -10.66 15.33 2.94
CA ALA A 261 -9.48 15.99 3.51
C ALA A 261 -8.57 16.54 2.40
N PHE A 262 -8.31 15.75 1.35
CA PHE A 262 -7.54 16.21 0.19
C PHE A 262 -8.21 17.34 -0.58
N TRP A 263 -9.53 17.29 -0.79
CA TRP A 263 -10.26 18.37 -1.44
C TRP A 263 -10.26 19.68 -0.63
N SER A 264 -10.29 19.60 0.71
CA SER A 264 -10.44 20.75 1.60
C SER A 264 -9.15 21.27 2.24
N ASP A 265 -7.99 20.65 1.96
CA ASP A 265 -6.72 20.95 2.63
C ASP A 265 -6.11 22.34 2.36
N GLY A 266 -6.72 23.15 1.49
CA GLY A 266 -6.24 24.49 1.16
C GLY A 266 -4.80 24.52 0.64
N ASP A 267 -4.44 23.51 -0.16
CA ASP A 267 -3.14 23.33 -0.79
C ASP A 267 -1.97 23.13 0.17
N SER A 268 -2.27 22.50 1.32
CA SER A 268 -1.30 22.22 2.37
C SER A 268 -1.46 20.81 2.89
N PHE A 269 -0.40 20.00 2.75
CA PHE A 269 -0.34 18.66 3.32
C PHE A 269 -0.71 18.64 4.82
N GLU A 270 -0.17 19.61 5.58
CA GLU A 270 -0.40 19.71 7.02
C GLU A 270 -1.87 19.92 7.36
N LYS A 271 -2.53 20.87 6.68
CA LYS A 271 -3.94 21.17 6.93
C LYS A 271 -4.84 19.99 6.61
N GLY A 272 -4.59 19.27 5.51
CA GLY A 272 -5.38 18.10 5.15
C GLY A 272 -5.15 16.92 6.07
N ALA A 273 -3.91 16.68 6.50
CA ALA A 273 -3.61 15.63 7.47
C ALA A 273 -4.31 15.90 8.81
N LEU A 274 -4.26 17.16 9.30
CA LEU A 274 -4.98 17.56 10.51
C LEU A 274 -6.49 17.48 10.32
N ALA A 275 -7.03 17.83 9.15
CA ALA A 275 -8.45 17.69 8.85
C ALA A 275 -8.89 16.22 8.90
N ALA A 276 -8.12 15.31 8.29
CA ALA A 276 -8.37 13.87 8.31
C ALA A 276 -8.38 13.31 9.73
N VAL A 277 -7.34 13.57 10.53
CA VAL A 277 -7.23 13.10 11.92
C VAL A 277 -8.36 13.65 12.79
N ASN A 278 -8.68 14.94 12.65
CA ASN A 278 -9.69 15.57 13.50
C ASN A 278 -11.12 15.09 13.20
N LEU A 279 -11.38 14.31 12.14
CA LEU A 279 -12.69 13.66 11.95
C LEU A 279 -13.01 12.67 13.09
N GLY A 280 -12.00 12.13 13.77
CA GLY A 280 -12.16 11.15 14.85
C GLY A 280 -12.46 9.74 14.35
N ASP A 281 -12.77 8.87 15.31
CA ASP A 281 -12.99 7.44 15.14
C ASP A 281 -11.73 6.70 14.64
N ASP A 282 -11.60 6.47 13.34
CA ASP A 282 -10.48 5.72 12.73
C ASP A 282 -9.46 6.70 12.10
N THR A 283 -8.69 7.33 12.98
CA THR A 283 -7.95 8.56 12.67
C THR A 283 -6.61 8.33 11.99
N ASP A 284 -5.87 7.31 12.41
CA ASP A 284 -4.62 6.88 11.76
C ASP A 284 -4.89 6.43 10.33
N THR A 285 -5.88 5.55 10.12
CA THR A 285 -6.18 5.05 8.77
C THR A 285 -6.63 6.15 7.82
N THR A 286 -7.56 7.01 8.27
CA THR A 286 -8.05 8.10 7.43
C THR A 286 -6.92 9.05 7.02
N ALA A 287 -6.01 9.36 7.96
CA ALA A 287 -4.87 10.24 7.70
C ALA A 287 -3.76 9.56 6.90
N ALA A 288 -3.53 8.26 7.09
CA ALA A 288 -2.58 7.46 6.31
C ALA A 288 -3.03 7.38 4.86
N ILE A 289 -4.33 7.11 4.61
CA ILE A 289 -4.92 7.14 3.27
C ILE A 289 -4.68 8.53 2.68
N TYR A 290 -5.16 9.62 3.31
CA TYR A 290 -4.89 10.99 2.85
C TYR A 290 -3.41 11.22 2.48
N GLY A 291 -2.51 10.80 3.38
CA GLY A 291 -1.07 10.97 3.25
C GLY A 291 -0.46 10.29 2.02
N GLN A 292 -1.02 9.17 1.56
CA GLN A 292 -0.60 8.48 0.34
C GLN A 292 -0.80 9.36 -0.91
N LEU A 293 -2.02 9.87 -1.14
CA LEU A 293 -2.34 10.69 -2.31
C LEU A 293 -1.77 12.09 -2.20
N ALA A 294 -1.95 12.76 -1.06
CA ALA A 294 -1.41 14.09 -0.84
C ALA A 294 0.13 14.08 -0.95
N GLY A 295 0.79 13.04 -0.45
CA GLY A 295 2.23 12.87 -0.60
C GLY A 295 2.66 12.59 -2.05
N ALA A 296 1.84 11.90 -2.85
CA ALA A 296 2.11 11.72 -4.29
C ALA A 296 1.98 13.05 -5.05
N TYR A 297 0.94 13.83 -4.73
CA TYR A 297 0.63 15.10 -5.38
C TYR A 297 1.59 16.24 -4.99
N TYR A 298 1.78 16.49 -3.69
CA TYR A 298 2.63 17.60 -3.23
C TYR A 298 4.13 17.31 -3.38
N GLY A 299 4.52 16.03 -3.40
CA GLY A 299 5.91 15.61 -3.39
C GLY A 299 6.56 15.69 -2.01
N TYR A 300 7.76 15.12 -1.88
CA TYR A 300 8.47 15.02 -0.59
C TYR A 300 8.85 16.39 0.00
N GLU A 301 9.31 17.32 -0.84
CA GLU A 301 9.83 18.62 -0.38
C GLU A 301 8.75 19.51 0.26
N LYS A 302 7.48 19.33 -0.12
CA LYS A 302 6.34 20.11 0.41
C LYS A 302 5.72 19.49 1.67
N LEU A 303 6.22 18.35 2.13
CA LEU A 303 5.76 17.76 3.38
C LEU A 303 6.26 18.59 4.59
N PRO A 304 5.54 18.59 5.74
CA PRO A 304 5.92 19.40 6.90
C PRO A 304 7.24 18.96 7.50
N GLN A 305 8.31 19.74 7.28
CA GLN A 305 9.67 19.39 7.74
C GLN A 305 9.76 19.25 9.27
N LYS A 306 8.92 19.97 10.01
CA LYS A 306 8.79 19.84 11.47
C LYS A 306 8.34 18.44 11.91
N TRP A 307 7.58 17.72 11.07
CA TRP A 307 7.13 16.35 11.33
C TRP A 307 8.09 15.32 10.76
N ILE A 308 8.59 15.53 9.54
CA ILE A 308 9.48 14.58 8.85
C ILE A 308 10.68 14.17 9.71
N LYS A 309 11.24 15.09 10.51
CA LYS A 309 12.40 14.80 11.38
C LYS A 309 12.13 13.72 12.44
N PHE A 310 10.87 13.44 12.76
CA PHE A 310 10.47 12.44 13.75
C PHE A 310 10.03 11.11 13.14
N VAL A 311 9.83 11.04 11.82
CA VAL A 311 9.38 9.82 11.14
C VAL A 311 10.31 8.65 11.49
N TYR A 312 9.76 7.64 12.15
CA TYR A 312 10.51 6.44 12.52
C TYR A 312 11.04 5.74 11.26
N ALA A 313 12.28 5.25 11.31
CA ALA A 313 12.95 4.60 10.16
C ALA A 313 12.96 5.42 8.85
N LYS A 314 12.89 6.77 8.92
CA LYS A 314 12.82 7.65 7.74
C LYS A 314 13.82 7.30 6.62
N LYS A 315 15.11 7.14 6.95
CA LYS A 315 16.16 6.84 5.96
C LYS A 315 15.89 5.54 5.20
N PHE A 316 15.37 4.52 5.90
CA PHE A 316 14.99 3.27 5.28
C PHE A 316 13.84 3.47 4.30
N MET A 317 12.79 4.19 4.69
CA MET A 317 11.66 4.50 3.81
C MET A 317 12.05 5.34 2.58
N GLU A 318 12.96 6.30 2.76
CA GLU A 318 13.52 7.09 1.64
C GLU A 318 14.28 6.19 0.65
N CYS A 319 15.13 5.29 1.16
CA CYS A 319 15.84 4.33 0.33
C CYS A 319 14.88 3.37 -0.37
N LEU A 320 13.91 2.81 0.34
CA LEU A 320 12.91 1.92 -0.22
C LEU A 320 12.08 2.61 -1.31
N SER A 321 11.68 3.87 -1.10
CA SER A 321 10.97 4.66 -2.10
C SER A 321 11.78 4.83 -3.39
N LYS A 322 13.10 5.03 -3.27
CA LYS A 322 14.01 5.10 -4.44
C LYS A 322 14.12 3.76 -5.17
N TRP A 323 14.14 2.65 -4.44
CA TRP A 323 14.12 1.31 -5.04
C TRP A 323 12.81 1.00 -5.75
N ILE A 324 11.66 1.34 -5.17
CA ILE A 324 10.35 1.20 -5.83
C ILE A 324 10.36 1.96 -7.16
N ALA A 325 10.80 3.23 -7.16
CA ALA A 325 10.87 4.02 -8.38
C ALA A 325 11.83 3.41 -9.41
N TYR A 326 13.02 2.97 -8.98
CA TYR A 326 14.03 2.37 -9.85
C TYR A 326 13.56 1.06 -10.51
N GLU A 327 12.94 0.16 -9.74
CA GLU A 327 12.41 -1.10 -10.26
C GLU A 327 11.16 -0.85 -11.13
N GLY A 328 10.27 0.06 -10.72
CA GLY A 328 9.10 0.45 -11.49
C GLY A 328 9.43 1.09 -12.84
N GLU A 329 10.49 1.91 -12.90
CA GLU A 329 11.02 2.48 -14.14
C GLU A 329 11.44 1.42 -15.17
N LYS A 330 11.94 0.27 -14.68
CA LYS A 330 12.43 -0.85 -15.50
C LYS A 330 11.38 -1.89 -15.81
N TRP A 331 10.32 -1.96 -15.00
CA TRP A 331 9.31 -3.00 -15.14
C TRP A 331 8.68 -2.93 -16.54
N GLN A 332 8.38 -4.10 -17.10
CA GLN A 332 7.71 -4.24 -18.39
C GLN A 332 6.62 -5.30 -18.24
N PRO A 333 5.46 -5.12 -18.89
CA PRO A 333 4.42 -6.14 -18.92
C PRO A 333 4.96 -7.45 -19.50
N LYS A 334 4.79 -8.53 -18.75
CA LYS A 334 5.04 -9.90 -19.24
C LYS A 334 3.72 -10.49 -19.72
N SER A 335 3.72 -11.18 -20.86
CA SER A 335 2.50 -11.77 -21.45
C SER A 335 1.73 -12.70 -20.52
N SER A 336 2.40 -13.32 -19.54
CA SER A 336 1.81 -14.20 -18.53
C SER A 336 1.08 -13.49 -17.40
N ILE A 337 1.43 -12.24 -17.08
CA ILE A 337 0.81 -11.49 -15.96
C ILE A 337 -0.64 -11.16 -16.29
N MET A 338 -0.92 -10.73 -17.52
CA MET A 338 -2.30 -10.40 -17.92
C MET A 338 -3.21 -11.64 -17.87
N TYR A 339 -2.69 -12.82 -18.23
CA TYR A 339 -3.43 -14.08 -18.12
C TYR A 339 -3.74 -14.46 -16.67
N ASN A 340 -2.78 -14.29 -15.76
CA ASN A 340 -2.97 -14.61 -14.33
C ASN A 340 -3.85 -13.57 -13.62
N VAL A 341 -3.76 -12.29 -13.98
CA VAL A 341 -4.65 -11.23 -13.47
C VAL A 341 -6.10 -11.51 -13.86
N LEU A 342 -6.35 -11.93 -15.11
CA LEU A 342 -7.68 -12.29 -15.58
C LEU A 342 -8.26 -13.55 -14.90
N LEU A 343 -7.42 -14.51 -14.52
CA LEU A 343 -7.85 -15.73 -13.82
C LEU A 343 -8.23 -15.50 -12.35
N LEU A 344 -7.70 -14.44 -11.73
CA LEU A 344 -7.93 -14.11 -10.33
C LEU A 344 -9.13 -13.16 -10.13
N LEU A 345 -9.72 -12.67 -11.21
CA LEU A 345 -10.92 -11.87 -11.14
C LEU A 345 -12.08 -12.73 -10.63
N PRO A 346 -12.89 -12.25 -9.65
CA PRO A 346 -14.11 -12.93 -9.28
C PRO A 346 -14.96 -13.13 -10.53
N ASN A 347 -15.41 -14.36 -10.77
CA ASN A 347 -16.34 -14.68 -11.85
C ASN A 347 -17.58 -13.81 -11.67
N ASN A 348 -17.68 -12.73 -12.43
CA ASN A 348 -18.96 -12.03 -12.58
C ASN A 348 -19.92 -13.00 -13.26
N ASP A 349 -21.15 -13.08 -12.73
CA ASP A 349 -22.24 -13.90 -13.21
C ASP A 349 -22.29 -14.03 -14.74
N SER A 350 -22.40 -15.29 -15.17
CA SER A 350 -22.66 -15.80 -16.51
C SER A 350 -23.34 -14.85 -17.49
N SER A 351 -22.57 -14.23 -18.40
CA SER A 351 -22.96 -13.91 -19.78
C SER A 351 -21.81 -13.28 -20.60
N MET A 352 -20.63 -13.91 -20.59
CA MET A 352 -19.61 -13.61 -21.60
C MET A 352 -19.17 -14.90 -22.27
N GLU A 353 -19.96 -15.35 -23.24
CA GLU A 353 -19.45 -16.26 -24.26
C GLU A 353 -18.29 -15.55 -24.98
N LEU A 354 -17.07 -16.07 -24.78
CA LEU A 354 -15.94 -15.70 -25.61
C LEU A 354 -16.24 -16.14 -27.05
N SER A 355 -16.55 -15.18 -27.92
CA SER A 355 -16.43 -15.38 -29.36
C SER A 355 -14.94 -15.44 -29.71
N THR A 356 -14.40 -16.66 -29.68
CA THR A 356 -13.07 -16.96 -30.22
C THR A 356 -13.10 -16.89 -31.74
N SER A 357 -12.99 -15.69 -32.33
CA SER A 357 -12.49 -15.54 -33.70
C SER A 357 -12.14 -14.09 -34.07
N SER A 358 -10.92 -13.66 -33.75
CA SER A 358 -10.20 -12.75 -34.65
C SER A 358 -8.71 -13.04 -34.56
N LYS A 359 -8.20 -13.69 -35.60
CA LYS A 359 -6.78 -13.98 -35.80
C LYS A 359 -6.06 -12.65 -36.03
N PHE A 360 -5.28 -12.20 -35.04
CA PHE A 360 -4.22 -11.22 -35.29
C PHE A 360 -3.03 -11.94 -35.94
N ASN A 361 -2.94 -11.86 -37.27
CA ASN A 361 -1.74 -12.20 -38.01
C ASN A 361 -0.72 -11.06 -37.85
N ILE A 362 0.35 -11.29 -37.11
CA ILE A 362 1.53 -10.42 -37.16
C ILE A 362 2.43 -10.98 -38.27
N ASN A 363 2.48 -10.26 -39.40
CA ASN A 363 3.39 -10.56 -40.49
C ASN A 363 4.73 -9.85 -40.23
N THR A 364 5.69 -10.58 -39.67
CA THR A 364 7.08 -10.11 -39.49
C THR A 364 7.89 -10.36 -40.77
N GLU A 365 7.73 -9.51 -41.78
CA GLU A 365 8.77 -9.26 -42.80
C GLU A 365 8.48 -7.90 -43.46
N GLN A 366 9.39 -6.93 -43.25
CA GLN A 366 9.79 -5.86 -44.17
C GLN A 366 10.31 -4.63 -43.41
N ILE A 367 11.54 -4.72 -42.88
CA ILE A 367 12.43 -3.56 -42.82
C ILE A 367 13.80 -4.02 -43.28
N LYS A 368 14.05 -3.94 -44.58
CA LYS A 368 15.39 -3.81 -45.16
C LYS A 368 15.30 -3.12 -46.52
N THR A 369 16.09 -2.06 -46.65
CA THR A 369 16.66 -1.47 -47.86
C THR A 369 15.72 -0.88 -48.92
N GLN A 370 15.85 0.43 -49.16
CA GLN A 370 16.33 0.94 -50.45
C GLN A 370 16.64 2.46 -50.40
N ASN A 371 17.89 2.79 -50.69
CA ASN A 371 18.30 4.07 -51.28
C ASN A 371 18.06 3.99 -52.80
N MET A 372 17.61 5.07 -53.44
CA MET A 372 18.21 5.71 -54.64
C MET A 372 17.23 6.63 -55.43
N THR A 373 17.54 7.93 -55.40
CA THR A 373 17.72 8.93 -56.51
C THR A 373 16.76 9.12 -57.70
N PHE A 374 16.74 10.40 -58.14
CA PHE A 374 16.33 11.09 -59.40
C PHE A 374 14.97 11.82 -59.39
N SER A 375 14.76 13.04 -59.91
CA SER A 375 15.64 14.15 -60.33
C SER A 375 14.83 15.44 -60.60
N SER A 376 15.56 16.56 -60.64
CA SER A 376 15.41 17.76 -61.50
C SER A 376 14.10 18.58 -61.53
N GLY A 377 14.23 19.87 -61.20
CA GLY A 377 13.30 20.93 -61.62
C GLY A 377 13.65 22.29 -61.02
N SER A 378 14.33 23.12 -61.80
CA SER A 378 14.85 24.46 -61.51
C SER A 378 13.79 25.55 -61.28
N HIS A 379 14.04 26.51 -60.38
CA HIS A 379 14.11 27.94 -60.73
C HIS A 379 14.71 28.77 -59.59
N ALA A 380 15.54 29.74 -60.00
CA ALA A 380 16.33 30.65 -59.18
C ALA A 380 15.58 31.94 -58.83
N SER A 381 15.95 32.57 -57.71
CA SER A 381 16.22 34.01 -57.64
C SER A 381 17.05 34.37 -56.40
N GLU A 382 17.84 35.42 -56.56
CA GLU A 382 19.06 35.78 -55.84
C GLU A 382 18.86 36.72 -54.64
N ALA A 383 20.00 37.00 -53.98
CA ALA A 383 20.38 38.12 -53.10
C ALA A 383 20.26 37.87 -51.58
N SER A 384 21.25 38.15 -50.71
CA SER A 384 22.61 38.68 -50.86
C SER A 384 23.37 38.57 -49.50
N ALA A 385 24.68 38.32 -49.59
CA ALA A 385 25.81 38.64 -48.70
C ALA A 385 25.68 38.73 -47.14
N SER A 386 26.26 37.73 -46.45
CA SER A 386 27.43 37.72 -45.50
C SER A 386 27.72 38.91 -44.53
N PRO A 387 28.61 38.72 -43.52
CA PRO A 387 28.63 37.71 -42.45
C PRO A 387 28.97 38.33 -41.07
N ASN A 388 28.76 37.62 -39.95
CA ASN A 388 29.55 37.90 -38.73
C ASN A 388 29.86 36.61 -37.97
N LYS A 389 31.16 36.41 -37.73
CA LYS A 389 31.78 35.31 -36.98
C LYS A 389 31.69 35.55 -35.46
N PRO A 390 31.82 34.49 -34.64
CA PRO A 390 31.71 34.53 -33.19
C PRO A 390 33.03 34.94 -32.50
N SER A 391 32.92 35.53 -31.31
CA SER A 391 34.06 35.92 -30.47
C SER A 391 34.55 34.79 -29.56
N GLU A 392 35.87 34.74 -29.43
CA GLU A 392 36.69 33.87 -28.59
C GLU A 392 36.57 34.20 -27.09
N SER A 393 36.67 33.17 -26.22
CA SER A 393 37.56 33.19 -25.06
C SER A 393 37.63 31.80 -24.40
N GLU A 394 38.46 30.93 -24.98
CA GLU A 394 39.16 29.86 -24.25
C GLU A 394 40.62 29.82 -24.75
N LYS A 395 41.56 30.19 -23.88
CA LYS A 395 42.96 29.78 -23.95
C LYS A 395 43.54 29.65 -22.55
N GLU A 396 44.43 28.66 -22.45
CA GLU A 396 45.22 28.14 -21.32
C GLU A 396 44.58 26.96 -20.56
N LEU A 397 45.16 25.75 -20.52
CA LEU A 397 46.39 25.25 -21.13
C LEU A 397 46.37 23.70 -21.10
N GLN A 398 46.87 23.10 -22.18
CA GLN A 398 47.10 21.67 -22.39
C GLN A 398 48.31 21.15 -21.61
N GLN A 399 48.25 19.89 -21.17
CA GLN A 399 49.25 18.79 -21.34
C GLN A 399 48.78 17.63 -20.44
N ASN A 400 48.62 16.36 -20.84
CA ASN A 400 49.22 15.58 -21.91
C ASN A 400 48.22 14.52 -22.43
N ARG A 401 48.36 14.19 -23.71
CA ARG A 401 47.58 13.21 -24.47
C ARG A 401 48.39 11.94 -24.67
N MET A 402 47.66 10.83 -24.84
CA MET A 402 48.01 9.59 -25.56
C MET A 402 48.79 8.48 -24.84
N THR A 403 48.07 7.38 -24.59
CA THR A 403 48.18 6.02 -25.19
C THR A 403 47.43 5.05 -24.26
N ALA A 404 46.74 3.97 -24.63
CA ALA A 404 46.39 3.33 -25.89
C ALA A 404 45.17 2.41 -25.62
N ASN A 405 44.36 2.18 -26.65
CA ASN A 405 43.38 1.09 -26.74
C ASN A 405 44.00 -0.29 -26.39
N LYS A 406 43.24 -1.13 -25.66
CA LYS A 406 43.05 -2.56 -25.99
C LYS A 406 42.03 -3.23 -25.05
N LYS A 407 41.00 -3.85 -25.65
CA LYS A 407 40.26 -5.00 -25.07
C LYS A 407 41.24 -6.14 -24.76
N PRO A 408 40.85 -7.08 -23.89
CA PRO A 408 40.72 -8.43 -24.42
C PRO A 408 39.52 -9.25 -23.89
N SER A 409 39.24 -10.27 -24.69
CA SER A 409 38.32 -11.39 -24.61
C SER A 409 38.77 -12.52 -23.67
N THR A 410 37.78 -13.15 -23.03
CA THR A 410 37.51 -14.59 -22.77
C THR A 410 38.58 -15.59 -22.25
N ILE A 411 38.12 -16.40 -21.27
CA ILE A 411 38.49 -17.77 -20.82
C ILE A 411 39.70 -17.93 -19.87
N ILE A 412 39.44 -18.50 -18.67
CA ILE A 412 40.01 -19.76 -18.13
C ILE A 412 39.20 -20.20 -16.89
N GLN A 413 38.62 -21.41 -16.97
CA GLN A 413 38.20 -22.22 -15.84
C GLN A 413 39.43 -22.65 -15.03
N THR A 414 39.38 -22.56 -13.69
CA THR A 414 40.16 -23.46 -12.84
C THR A 414 39.34 -23.93 -11.66
N THR A 415 39.23 -25.24 -11.58
CA THR A 415 38.76 -26.06 -10.47
C THR A 415 39.78 -26.05 -9.34
N ALA A 416 39.31 -25.95 -8.08
CA ALA A 416 40.06 -26.45 -6.93
C ALA A 416 39.12 -26.70 -5.75
N SER A 417 38.66 -27.94 -5.64
CA SER A 417 38.06 -28.53 -4.44
C SER A 417 39.04 -28.46 -3.27
N ARG A 418 38.59 -28.01 -2.09
CA ARG A 418 39.32 -28.24 -0.83
C ARG A 418 38.46 -29.01 0.16
N LYS A 419 38.96 -30.21 0.46
CA LYS A 419 38.44 -31.22 1.39
C LYS A 419 38.40 -30.69 2.83
N LEU A 420 37.31 -30.97 3.52
CA LEU A 420 37.22 -31.05 4.99
C LEU A 420 37.95 -32.30 5.48
N PRO A 421 38.68 -32.25 6.60
CA PRO A 421 39.03 -33.46 7.35
C PRO A 421 38.13 -33.61 8.58
N SER A 422 37.63 -34.84 8.75
CA SER A 422 36.98 -35.36 9.93
C SER A 422 37.95 -36.20 10.78
N SER A 423 37.56 -36.37 12.04
CA SER A 423 37.89 -37.42 13.02
C SER A 423 38.98 -37.20 14.09
N ASN A 424 38.47 -37.06 15.32
CA ASN A 424 38.75 -37.81 16.56
C ASN A 424 40.18 -37.95 17.12
N SER A 425 40.38 -37.44 18.35
CA SER A 425 40.65 -38.28 19.53
C SER A 425 40.63 -37.50 20.87
N THR A 426 39.90 -38.06 21.85
CA THR A 426 40.12 -38.14 23.32
C THR A 426 41.41 -37.49 23.89
N THR A 427 41.48 -36.78 25.02
CA THR A 427 40.93 -37.02 26.38
C THR A 427 41.31 -35.84 27.29
N THR A 428 40.47 -35.50 28.29
CA THR A 428 40.76 -35.19 29.72
C THR A 428 39.96 -34.05 30.35
N ASN A 429 39.26 -34.42 31.42
CA ASN A 429 38.59 -33.62 32.43
C ASN A 429 39.48 -32.55 33.07
N LYS A 430 38.91 -31.37 33.37
CA LYS A 430 39.02 -30.74 34.69
C LYS A 430 37.92 -29.69 34.93
N ASN A 431 37.18 -29.96 36.00
CA ASN A 431 36.20 -29.14 36.73
C ASN A 431 36.52 -27.64 36.83
N ARG A 432 35.45 -26.83 36.80
CA ARG A 432 35.19 -25.79 37.82
C ARG A 432 33.70 -25.46 37.89
N ASN A 433 33.09 -25.89 38.99
CA ASN A 433 31.83 -25.40 39.54
C ASN A 433 32.03 -23.98 40.08
N TYR A 434 30.99 -23.14 39.99
CA TYR A 434 30.49 -22.36 41.13
C TYR A 434 28.99 -22.13 40.97
N ALA A 435 28.23 -22.73 41.88
CA ALA A 435 26.86 -22.36 42.23
C ALA A 435 26.89 -21.18 43.23
N ILE A 436 25.80 -20.41 43.29
CA ILE A 436 25.26 -19.58 44.41
C ILE A 436 24.01 -18.90 43.84
N ASP A 437 22.89 -18.66 44.52
CA ASP A 437 22.22 -19.23 45.69
C ASP A 437 20.86 -18.51 45.73
N THR A 438 19.81 -19.22 46.11
CA THR A 438 18.46 -18.68 46.33
C THR A 438 18.37 -18.10 47.74
N ARG A 439 17.82 -16.89 47.92
CA ARG A 439 17.16 -16.51 49.18
C ARG A 439 16.14 -15.37 49.03
N THR A 440 14.98 -15.68 49.56
CA THR A 440 13.84 -14.91 50.07
C THR A 440 14.12 -13.56 50.73
N MET A 441 13.13 -12.65 50.63
CA MET A 441 12.59 -11.64 51.57
C MET A 441 11.86 -10.57 50.73
N ASP A 442 10.74 -9.93 51.05
CA ASP A 442 9.67 -10.04 52.04
C ASP A 442 8.55 -9.10 51.51
N SER A 443 7.28 -9.39 51.79
CA SER A 443 6.17 -8.45 51.56
C SER A 443 5.96 -7.52 52.77
N PRO A 444 5.24 -6.40 52.60
CA PRO A 444 3.99 -6.23 53.36
C PRO A 444 2.84 -5.71 52.46
N GLN A 445 1.65 -6.35 52.45
CA GLN A 445 0.42 -6.00 53.21
C GLN A 445 0.08 -4.49 53.21
N ARG A 446 -1.15 -3.98 53.02
CA ARG A 446 -2.56 -4.42 53.12
C ARG A 446 -3.37 -3.25 52.48
N SER A 447 -4.54 -3.43 51.87
CA SER A 447 -5.80 -3.47 52.62
C SER A 447 -6.97 -3.97 51.79
N GLN A 448 -7.72 -4.89 52.41
CA GLN A 448 -8.99 -5.47 52.00
C GLN A 448 -10.17 -4.49 52.17
N ARG A 449 -11.20 -4.67 51.34
CA ARG A 449 -12.65 -4.72 51.69
C ARG A 449 -13.40 -5.15 50.43
N ALA A 450 -14.49 -5.91 50.42
CA ALA A 450 -15.11 -6.90 51.29
C ALA A 450 -16.30 -7.39 50.45
N GLN A 451 -16.45 -8.70 50.27
CA GLN A 451 -17.61 -9.32 49.62
C GLN A 451 -18.84 -9.25 50.54
N THR A 452 -20.03 -9.14 49.95
CA THR A 452 -21.25 -9.74 50.49
C THR A 452 -22.02 -10.47 49.39
N ASN A 453 -22.24 -11.76 49.63
CA ASN A 453 -23.08 -12.70 48.90
C ASN A 453 -24.58 -12.42 49.08
N SER A 454 -25.42 -12.79 48.09
CA SER A 454 -26.66 -13.56 48.32
C SER A 454 -27.35 -14.05 47.02
N GLN A 455 -27.28 -15.36 46.80
CA GLN A 455 -28.35 -16.33 46.44
C GLN A 455 -29.52 -15.98 45.48
N VAL A 456 -29.50 -16.58 44.29
CA VAL A 456 -30.42 -17.61 43.69
C VAL A 456 -31.98 -17.57 43.88
N LEU A 457 -32.67 -17.26 42.76
CA LEU A 457 -33.94 -17.79 42.12
C LEU A 457 -35.33 -17.72 42.83
N PRO A 458 -36.51 -17.87 42.15
CA PRO A 458 -36.81 -18.20 40.73
C PRO A 458 -37.93 -17.38 40.00
N LYS A 459 -38.19 -17.78 38.75
CA LYS A 459 -39.18 -17.32 37.74
C LYS A 459 -40.68 -17.47 38.13
N SER A 460 -41.54 -16.61 37.55
CA SER A 460 -42.95 -16.91 37.26
C SER A 460 -43.48 -16.17 36.01
N ASN A 461 -44.46 -16.80 35.36
CA ASN A 461 -45.02 -16.60 34.01
C ASN A 461 -46.15 -15.54 33.88
N ILE A 462 -46.20 -14.82 32.72
CA ILE A 462 -47.35 -14.59 31.77
C ILE A 462 -48.61 -13.80 32.28
N PRO A 463 -49.50 -13.12 31.48
CA PRO A 463 -49.62 -12.87 30.01
C PRO A 463 -49.88 -11.42 29.51
N ALA A 464 -49.87 -11.35 28.16
CA ALA A 464 -50.34 -10.36 27.19
C ALA A 464 -51.68 -9.61 27.41
N GLN A 465 -51.81 -8.41 26.79
CA GLN A 465 -52.83 -8.07 25.77
C GLN A 465 -52.63 -6.67 25.16
N MET A 466 -52.83 -6.58 23.82
CA MET A 466 -53.60 -5.58 23.02
C MET A 466 -53.76 -4.14 23.57
N SER A 467 -53.86 -3.04 22.82
CA SER A 467 -54.06 -2.73 21.41
C SER A 467 -54.21 -1.20 21.32
N THR A 468 -53.86 -0.62 20.17
CA THR A 468 -54.46 0.61 19.57
C THR A 468 -54.18 2.02 20.11
N LYS A 469 -53.87 2.86 19.11
CA LYS A 469 -54.25 4.27 18.87
C LYS A 469 -53.26 5.38 19.29
N LYS A 470 -52.60 5.89 18.23
CA LYS A 470 -52.17 7.29 18.05
C LYS A 470 -53.26 8.29 18.47
N PRO A 471 -52.83 9.50 18.85
CA PRO A 471 -53.41 10.69 18.25
C PRO A 471 -52.33 11.59 17.62
N THR A 472 -52.67 12.04 16.42
CA THR A 472 -52.11 13.19 15.71
C THR A 472 -52.34 14.49 16.49
N TYR A 473 -51.32 15.35 16.57
CA TYR A 473 -51.53 16.79 16.71
C TYR A 473 -50.58 17.55 15.79
N THR A 474 -51.20 18.41 15.00
CA THR A 474 -50.66 19.32 14.01
C THR A 474 -50.16 20.62 14.63
N SER A 475 -49.06 21.12 14.07
CA SER A 475 -48.70 22.54 13.83
C SER A 475 -48.64 23.52 15.02
N LYS A 476 -47.48 24.14 15.22
CA LYS A 476 -47.14 25.49 14.71
C LYS A 476 -45.76 25.93 15.23
N LYS A 477 -44.94 26.42 14.29
CA LYS A 477 -43.82 27.36 14.46
C LYS A 477 -44.28 28.66 15.17
N PRO A 478 -43.40 29.53 15.71
CA PRO A 478 -42.08 29.95 15.21
C PRO A 478 -40.91 29.07 15.61
#